data_AF-A0A6B3GRF9-F1
#
_entry.id   AF-A0A6B3GRF9-F1
#
_cell.length_a   1.000
_cell.length_b   1.000
_cell.length_c   1.000
_cell.angle_alpha   90.00
_cell.angle_beta   90.00
_cell.angle_gamma   90.00
#
_symmetry.space_group_name_H-M   'P 1'
#
loop_
_entity.id
_entity.type
_entity.pdbx_description
1 polymer ?
#
loop_
_entity_poly.entity_id
_entity_poly.type
_entity_poly.pdbx_seq_one_letter_code
_entity_poly.pdbx_strand_id
1 'polypeptide(L)'
;SPAGWDHLTRYLRGKGFSDKELITSGLSQDGRRGPIDRFRGRLMWPISDTAGDIVGFGARKLRDDDNGPKYLNTPETPIYKKSQVLYGIDLAKKDIAKASRAVVVEGYTDVMACHLAGVTTAIATCGTAFGNDHIKILRRLLMDNGSARVIFTF
;
A
#
# COMPACT_ATOMS: atom_id res chain seq x y z
N SER A 1 8.76 10.24 4.66
CA SER A 1 9.21 10.10 6.05
C SER A 1 10.48 10.93 6.24
N PRO A 2 10.68 11.52 7.43
CA PRO A 2 11.91 12.23 7.73
C PRO A 2 13.12 11.28 7.71
N ALA A 3 14.31 11.83 7.51
CA ALA A 3 15.55 11.12 7.82
C ALA A 3 15.72 11.03 9.34
N GLY A 4 16.45 10.03 9.84
CA GLY A 4 16.65 9.77 11.26
C GLY A 4 16.23 8.35 11.66
N TRP A 5 16.43 7.98 12.92
CA TRP A 5 16.28 6.59 13.36
C TRP A 5 14.95 6.26 14.02
N ASP A 6 14.29 7.18 14.73
CA ASP A 6 13.19 6.83 15.64
C ASP A 6 12.13 7.94 15.78
N HIS A 7 12.00 8.82 14.79
CA HIS A 7 11.09 9.96 14.88
C HIS A 7 9.64 9.51 15.04
N LEU A 8 9.19 8.56 14.21
CA LEU A 8 7.84 8.01 14.28
C LEU A 8 7.67 7.15 15.53
N THR A 9 8.64 6.27 15.82
CA THR A 9 8.61 5.42 17.01
C THR A 9 8.45 6.24 18.29
N ARG A 10 9.26 7.29 18.48
CA ARG A 10 9.15 8.17 19.66
C ARG A 10 7.83 8.94 19.69
N TYR A 11 7.38 9.44 18.54
CA TYR A 11 6.10 10.14 18.44
C TYR A 11 4.93 9.24 18.88
N LEU A 12 4.87 8.00 18.39
CA LEU A 12 3.78 7.08 18.71
C LEU A 12 3.87 6.51 20.13
N ARG A 13 5.08 6.28 20.66
CA ARG A 13 5.27 5.99 22.09
C ARG A 13 4.70 7.10 22.98
N GLY A 14 4.96 8.36 22.61
CA GLY A 14 4.37 9.53 23.29
C GLY A 14 2.84 9.60 23.19
N LYS A 15 2.22 8.83 22.29
CA LYS A 15 0.77 8.66 22.16
C LYS A 15 0.24 7.40 22.86
N GLY A 16 1.09 6.65 23.57
CA GLY A 16 0.70 5.48 24.36
C GLY A 16 0.81 4.14 23.64
N PHE A 17 1.30 4.10 22.40
CA PHE A 17 1.51 2.84 21.69
C PHE A 17 2.75 2.10 22.22
N SER A 18 2.58 0.82 22.49
CA SER A 18 3.66 -0.06 22.96
C SER A 18 4.60 -0.44 21.81
N ASP A 19 5.86 -0.75 22.15
CA ASP A 19 6.85 -1.24 21.20
C ASP A 19 6.38 -2.45 20.40
N LYS A 20 5.64 -3.35 21.07
CA LYS A 20 5.06 -4.54 20.45
C LYS A 20 4.07 -4.16 19.36
N GLU A 21 3.19 -3.19 19.58
CA GLU A 21 2.24 -2.71 18.57
C GLU A 21 2.96 -2.03 17.41
N LEU A 22 4.00 -1.25 17.69
CA LEU A 22 4.78 -0.54 16.66
C LEU A 22 5.56 -1.50 15.75
N ILE A 23 6.13 -2.57 16.30
CA ILE A 23 6.79 -3.63 15.52
C ILE A 23 5.74 -4.45 14.75
N THR A 24 4.66 -4.85 15.44
CA THR A 24 3.60 -5.69 14.84
C THR A 24 2.88 -5.01 13.68
N SER A 25 2.67 -3.68 13.77
CA SER A 25 2.10 -2.88 12.68
C SER A 25 3.07 -2.66 11.50
N GLY A 26 4.34 -3.02 11.66
CA GLY A 26 5.38 -2.84 10.64
C GLY A 26 5.82 -1.38 10.46
N LEU A 27 5.43 -0.48 11.36
CA LEU A 27 5.88 0.92 11.35
C LEU A 27 7.29 1.06 11.95
N SER A 28 7.61 0.20 12.91
CA SER A 28 8.94 0.09 13.52
C SER A 28 9.53 -1.31 13.26
N GLN A 29 10.83 -1.43 13.50
CA GLN A 29 11.57 -2.70 13.48
C GLN A 29 12.59 -2.72 14.62
N ASP A 30 13.07 -3.91 14.97
CA ASP A 30 14.10 -4.04 16.00
C ASP A 30 15.41 -3.35 15.58
N GLY A 31 15.97 -2.60 16.52
CA GLY A 31 17.29 -1.98 16.42
C GLY A 31 18.18 -2.39 17.60
N ARG A 32 19.49 -2.11 17.51
CA ARG A 32 20.47 -2.52 18.52
C ARG A 32 20.21 -1.96 19.92
N ARG A 33 19.56 -0.80 20.01
CA ARG A 33 19.25 -0.10 21.27
C ARG A 33 17.74 0.05 21.50
N GLY A 34 16.95 -0.78 20.83
CA GLY A 34 15.48 -0.73 20.82
C GLY A 34 14.90 -0.40 19.44
N PRO A 35 13.56 -0.35 19.35
CA PRO A 35 12.82 -0.10 18.11
C PRO A 35 13.23 1.19 17.38
N ILE A 36 13.29 1.09 16.06
CA ILE A 36 13.59 2.19 15.13
C ILE A 36 12.54 2.26 14.03
N ASP A 37 12.42 3.43 13.40
CA ASP A 37 11.56 3.66 12.25
C ASP A 37 11.92 2.71 11.11
N ARG A 38 10.93 2.02 10.55
CA ARG A 38 11.13 1.19 9.35
C ARG A 38 11.44 2.05 8.13
N PHE A 39 10.70 3.15 7.96
CA PHE A 39 10.77 4.00 6.78
C PHE A 39 11.50 5.30 7.09
N ARG A 40 12.64 5.54 6.46
CA ARG A 40 13.52 6.68 6.79
C ARG A 40 13.98 7.38 5.53
N GLY A 41 13.74 8.69 5.43
CA GLY A 41 14.17 9.52 4.30
C GLY A 41 13.54 9.15 2.94
N ARG A 42 12.31 8.63 2.92
CA ARG A 42 11.63 8.12 1.71
C ARG A 42 10.34 8.87 1.39
N LEU A 43 9.98 8.93 0.10
CA LEU A 43 8.63 9.32 -0.30
C LEU A 43 7.67 8.18 0.04
N MET A 44 6.55 8.49 0.67
CA MET A 44 5.62 7.52 1.23
C MET A 44 4.26 7.64 0.56
N TRP A 45 3.65 6.49 0.25
CA TRP A 45 2.24 6.38 -0.09
C TRP A 45 1.53 5.55 0.98
N PRO A 46 0.44 6.05 1.57
CA PRO A 46 -0.41 5.24 2.43
C PRO A 46 -1.14 4.19 1.58
N ILE A 47 -1.30 2.99 2.13
CA ILE A 47 -2.04 1.90 1.49
C ILE A 47 -3.28 1.65 2.35
N SER A 48 -4.43 1.95 1.78
CA SER A 48 -5.75 1.74 2.39
C SER A 48 -6.28 0.35 2.04
N ASP A 49 -7.10 -0.20 2.92
CA ASP A 49 -7.97 -1.33 2.56
C ASP A 49 -9.21 -0.86 1.78
N THR A 50 -10.17 -1.76 1.53
CA THR A 50 -11.41 -1.41 0.83
C THR A 50 -12.37 -0.56 1.66
N ALA A 51 -12.24 -0.53 3.00
CA ALA A 51 -13.01 0.36 3.86
C ALA A 51 -12.46 1.79 3.81
N GLY A 52 -11.17 1.94 3.54
CA GLY A 52 -10.44 3.21 3.53
C GLY A 52 -9.48 3.36 4.70
N ASP A 53 -9.34 2.33 5.54
CA ASP A 53 -8.44 2.35 6.69
C ASP A 53 -6.99 2.11 6.23
N ILE A 54 -6.05 2.89 6.77
CA ILE A 54 -4.63 2.75 6.42
C ILE A 54 -4.06 1.50 7.09
N VAL A 55 -3.73 0.50 6.28
CA VAL A 55 -3.19 -0.79 6.74
C VAL A 55 -1.69 -0.92 6.57
N GLY A 56 -1.07 -0.06 5.74
CA GLY A 56 0.36 -0.08 5.52
C GLY A 56 0.83 1.08 4.65
N PHE A 57 2.09 0.99 4.22
CA PHE A 57 2.75 2.03 3.44
C PHE A 57 3.67 1.42 2.38
N GLY A 58 3.69 2.06 1.21
CA GLY A 58 4.74 1.92 0.22
C GLY A 58 5.70 3.09 0.29
N ALA A 59 7.01 2.84 0.10
CA ALA A 59 8.05 3.84 0.28
C ALA A 59 9.11 3.79 -0.82
N ARG A 60 9.31 4.88 -1.55
CA ARG A 60 10.33 4.98 -2.62
C ARG A 60 11.59 5.65 -2.11
N LYS A 61 12.74 5.06 -2.44
CA LYS A 61 14.07 5.65 -2.24
C LYS A 61 14.17 7.00 -2.97
N LEU A 62 14.73 8.00 -2.29
CA LEU A 62 14.96 9.35 -2.85
C LEU A 62 16.44 9.73 -2.96
N ARG A 63 17.27 9.21 -2.06
CA ARG A 63 18.69 9.58 -1.93
C ARG A 63 19.56 8.40 -2.33
N ASP A 64 20.68 8.63 -3.01
CA ASP A 64 21.55 7.54 -3.47
C ASP A 64 22.24 6.78 -2.33
N ASP A 65 22.52 7.47 -1.22
CA ASP A 65 23.17 6.95 -0.01
C ASP A 65 22.30 5.97 0.82
N ASP A 66 21.01 5.82 0.49
CA ASP A 66 20.13 4.82 1.09
C ASP A 66 20.37 3.44 0.45
N ASN A 67 21.07 2.55 1.15
CA ASN A 67 21.39 1.21 0.64
C ASN A 67 20.19 0.24 0.58
N GLY A 68 18.97 0.69 0.89
CA GLY A 68 17.75 -0.11 0.79
C GLY A 68 17.19 -0.23 -0.64
N PRO A 69 16.13 -1.02 -0.83
CA PRO A 69 15.55 -1.27 -2.14
C PRO A 69 14.92 -0.01 -2.76
N LYS A 70 14.70 -0.01 -4.09
CA LYS A 70 14.02 1.09 -4.80
C LYS A 70 12.64 1.38 -4.20
N TYR A 71 11.87 0.33 -3.91
CA TYR A 71 10.62 0.38 -3.17
C TYR A 71 10.69 -0.52 -1.94
N LEU A 72 10.21 -0.01 -0.80
CA LEU A 72 10.08 -0.72 0.46
C LEU A 72 8.61 -0.65 0.89
N ASN A 73 7.99 -1.79 1.17
CA ASN A 73 6.62 -1.83 1.67
C ASN A 73 6.60 -2.29 3.14
N THR A 74 5.49 -2.03 3.81
CA THR A 74 5.13 -2.68 5.08
C THR A 74 5.32 -4.21 4.94
N PRO A 75 5.92 -4.89 5.93
CA PRO A 75 6.01 -6.35 5.93
C PRO A 75 4.62 -6.96 6.09
N GLU A 76 4.51 -8.29 6.07
CA GLU A 76 3.26 -8.94 6.45
C GLU A 76 2.91 -8.60 7.90
N THR A 77 1.67 -8.17 8.14
CA THR A 77 1.13 -7.89 9.49
C THR A 77 -0.25 -8.55 9.64
N PRO A 78 -0.91 -8.44 10.81
CA PRO A 78 -2.30 -8.87 10.95
C PRO A 78 -3.28 -8.14 10.02
N ILE A 79 -2.97 -6.89 9.64
CA ILE A 79 -3.85 -6.04 8.82
C ILE A 79 -3.32 -5.78 7.40
N TYR A 80 -2.06 -6.12 7.12
CA TYR A 80 -1.42 -5.94 5.82
C TYR A 80 -0.97 -7.27 5.24
N LYS A 81 -1.60 -7.69 4.14
CA LYS A 81 -1.28 -8.89 3.37
C LYS A 81 -0.95 -8.50 1.93
N LYS A 82 0.31 -8.65 1.49
CA LYS A 82 0.73 -8.23 0.14
C LYS A 82 -0.07 -8.87 -0.98
N SER A 83 -0.52 -10.11 -0.79
CA SER A 83 -1.33 -10.85 -1.78
C SER A 83 -2.78 -10.37 -1.89
N GLN A 84 -3.20 -9.45 -1.02
CA GLN A 84 -4.58 -8.97 -0.93
C GLN A 84 -4.69 -7.46 -1.11
N VAL A 85 -3.71 -6.67 -0.68
CA VAL A 85 -3.78 -5.21 -0.79
C VAL A 85 -3.61 -4.73 -2.24
N LEU A 86 -4.47 -3.81 -2.65
CA LEU A 86 -4.42 -3.14 -3.95
C LEU A 86 -4.40 -1.64 -3.72
N TYR A 87 -3.35 -0.97 -4.17
CA TYR A 87 -3.24 0.48 -4.04
C TYR A 87 -4.31 1.19 -4.88
N GLY A 88 -4.96 2.20 -4.31
CA GLY A 88 -6.04 2.97 -4.92
C GLY A 88 -7.42 2.30 -4.89
N ILE A 89 -7.56 1.14 -4.24
CA ILE A 89 -8.83 0.39 -4.22
C ILE A 89 -9.94 1.13 -3.46
N ASP A 90 -9.60 1.87 -2.41
CA ASP A 90 -10.48 2.72 -1.63
C ASP A 90 -11.15 3.80 -2.49
N LEU A 91 -10.36 4.40 -3.39
CA LEU A 91 -10.82 5.39 -4.37
C LEU A 91 -11.59 4.73 -5.52
N ALA A 92 -11.11 3.60 -6.02
CA ALA A 92 -11.61 2.98 -7.24
C ALA A 92 -12.88 2.13 -7.04
N LYS A 93 -13.16 1.62 -5.82
CA LYS A 93 -14.18 0.58 -5.59
C LYS A 93 -15.57 0.92 -6.15
N LYS A 94 -16.00 2.18 -6.01
CA LYS A 94 -17.34 2.63 -6.47
C LYS A 94 -17.41 2.65 -7.99
N ASP A 95 -16.36 3.16 -8.63
CA ASP A 95 -16.30 3.28 -10.09
C ASP A 95 -16.04 1.93 -10.75
N ILE A 96 -15.28 1.04 -10.10
CA ILE A 96 -15.11 -0.35 -10.54
C ILE A 96 -16.45 -1.06 -10.58
N ALA A 97 -17.24 -0.95 -9.51
CA ALA A 97 -18.58 -1.56 -9.45
C ALA A 97 -19.51 -0.97 -10.52
N LYS A 98 -19.57 0.36 -10.62
CA LYS A 98 -20.44 1.07 -11.57
C LYS A 98 -20.08 0.78 -13.03
N ALA A 99 -18.80 0.79 -13.37
CA ALA A 99 -18.32 0.57 -14.73
C ALA A 99 -18.16 -0.92 -15.07
N SER A 100 -18.30 -1.82 -14.08
CA SER A 100 -17.92 -3.24 -14.18
C SER A 100 -16.53 -3.41 -14.81
N ARG A 101 -15.59 -2.55 -14.42
CA ARG A 101 -14.25 -2.50 -15.02
C ARG A 101 -13.19 -2.13 -14.00
N ALA A 102 -12.08 -2.86 -13.98
CA ALA A 102 -10.86 -2.50 -13.27
C ALA A 102 -9.68 -2.36 -14.25
N VAL A 103 -8.78 -1.41 -13.98
CA VAL A 103 -7.53 -1.23 -14.73
C VAL A 103 -6.37 -1.52 -13.79
N VAL A 104 -5.56 -2.52 -14.09
CA VAL A 104 -4.40 -2.91 -13.29
C VAL A 104 -3.15 -2.32 -13.95
N VAL A 105 -2.44 -1.49 -13.20
CA VAL A 105 -1.20 -0.82 -13.60
C VAL A 105 -0.04 -1.25 -12.70
N GLU A 106 1.18 -0.89 -13.11
CA GLU A 106 2.42 -1.38 -12.49
C GLU A 106 2.66 -0.83 -11.08
N GLY A 107 2.43 0.48 -10.85
CA GLY A 107 2.83 1.09 -9.58
C GLY A 107 1.99 2.27 -9.11
N TYR A 108 2.39 2.77 -7.93
CA TYR A 108 1.69 3.85 -7.21
C TYR A 108 1.47 5.10 -8.07
N THR A 109 2.50 5.53 -8.80
CA THR A 109 2.44 6.74 -9.65
C THR A 109 1.54 6.55 -10.86
N ASP A 110 1.44 5.34 -11.39
CA ASP A 110 0.60 5.05 -12.55
C ASP A 110 -0.88 5.12 -12.14
N VAL A 111 -1.22 4.60 -10.94
CA VAL A 111 -2.55 4.76 -10.37
C VAL A 111 -2.88 6.25 -10.20
N MET A 112 -1.97 7.03 -9.61
CA MET A 112 -2.19 8.47 -9.45
C MET A 112 -2.41 9.18 -10.79
N ALA A 113 -1.59 8.88 -11.79
CA ALA A 113 -1.70 9.48 -13.12
C ALA A 113 -3.01 9.08 -13.81
N CYS A 114 -3.41 7.82 -13.73
CA CYS A 114 -4.68 7.32 -14.26
C CYS A 114 -5.88 8.05 -13.62
N HIS A 115 -5.91 8.16 -12.30
CA HIS A 115 -7.00 8.83 -11.58
C HIS A 115 -7.07 10.32 -11.94
N LEU A 116 -5.93 11.01 -12.01
CA LEU A 116 -5.87 12.42 -12.44
C LEU A 116 -6.33 12.61 -13.90
N ALA A 117 -6.11 11.62 -14.77
CA ALA A 117 -6.58 11.60 -16.15
C ALA A 117 -8.04 11.13 -16.32
N GLY A 118 -8.76 10.86 -15.23
CA GLY A 118 -10.17 10.41 -15.25
C GLY A 118 -10.35 8.89 -15.40
N VAL A 119 -9.28 8.10 -15.39
CA VAL A 119 -9.33 6.63 -15.31
C VAL A 119 -9.36 6.21 -13.84
N THR A 120 -10.48 6.48 -13.18
CA THR A 120 -10.69 6.30 -11.73
C THR A 120 -10.83 4.84 -11.29
N THR A 121 -10.85 3.91 -12.23
CA THR A 121 -10.89 2.46 -11.96
C THR A 121 -9.49 1.82 -11.87
N ALA A 122 -8.42 2.64 -11.89
CA ALA A 122 -7.05 2.15 -11.88
C ALA A 122 -6.59 1.74 -10.47
N ILE A 123 -5.87 0.63 -10.38
CA ILE A 123 -5.31 0.04 -9.16
C ILE A 123 -3.96 -0.63 -9.45
N ALA A 124 -3.13 -0.83 -8.43
CA ALA A 124 -1.84 -1.52 -8.56
C ALA A 124 -1.59 -2.50 -7.40
N THR A 125 -0.76 -3.51 -7.63
CA THR A 125 -0.25 -4.35 -6.54
C THR A 125 0.85 -3.65 -5.76
N CYS A 126 1.01 -4.01 -4.49
CA CYS A 126 2.00 -3.37 -3.61
C CYS A 126 3.31 -4.17 -3.55
N GLY A 127 4.10 -4.12 -4.64
CA GLY A 127 5.42 -4.76 -4.72
C GLY A 127 5.37 -6.30 -4.74
N THR A 128 4.40 -6.85 -5.45
CA THR A 128 4.22 -8.29 -5.69
C THR A 128 3.52 -8.49 -7.04
N ALA A 129 3.63 -9.69 -7.62
CA ALA A 129 2.85 -10.04 -8.80
C ALA A 129 1.34 -10.03 -8.51
N PHE A 130 0.54 -9.68 -9.51
CA PHE A 130 -0.90 -9.84 -9.47
C PHE A 130 -1.27 -11.33 -9.45
N GLY A 131 -2.29 -11.72 -8.68
CA GLY A 131 -2.51 -13.14 -8.36
C GLY A 131 -3.91 -13.46 -7.84
N ASN A 132 -4.12 -14.73 -7.50
CA ASN A 132 -5.45 -15.28 -7.21
C ASN A 132 -6.22 -14.54 -6.09
N ASP A 133 -5.53 -14.13 -5.03
CA ASP A 133 -6.19 -13.42 -3.93
C ASP A 133 -6.62 -12.00 -4.31
N HIS A 134 -5.84 -11.31 -5.16
CA HIS A 134 -6.26 -10.05 -5.77
C HIS A 134 -7.50 -10.25 -6.67
N ILE A 135 -7.54 -11.34 -7.45
CA ILE A 135 -8.70 -11.68 -8.30
C ILE A 135 -9.95 -11.87 -7.45
N LYS A 136 -9.86 -12.58 -6.31
CA LYS A 136 -11.01 -12.78 -5.41
C LYS A 136 -11.56 -11.44 -4.90
N ILE A 137 -10.69 -10.48 -4.59
CA ILE A 137 -11.08 -9.14 -4.14
C ILE A 137 -11.77 -8.38 -5.28
N LEU A 138 -11.16 -8.36 -6.46
CA LEU A 138 -11.76 -7.69 -7.62
C LEU A 138 -13.11 -8.30 -8.02
N ARG A 139 -13.24 -9.63 -7.98
CA ARG A 139 -14.49 -10.32 -8.30
C ARG A 139 -15.63 -9.87 -7.38
N ARG A 140 -15.36 -9.64 -6.09
CA ARG A 140 -16.36 -9.11 -5.14
C ARG A 140 -16.82 -7.70 -5.51
N LEU A 141 -15.94 -6.88 -6.08
CA LEU A 141 -16.27 -5.51 -6.49
C LEU A 141 -16.97 -5.44 -7.85
N LEU A 142 -16.56 -6.30 -8.79
CA LEU A 142 -17.13 -6.37 -10.13
C LEU A 142 -18.51 -7.04 -10.17
N MET A 143 -18.87 -7.77 -9.10
CA MET A 143 -20.03 -8.66 -9.01
C MET A 143 -19.95 -9.77 -10.07
N ASP A 144 -20.76 -10.82 -9.96
CA ASP A 144 -20.83 -11.90 -10.97
C ASP A 144 -21.63 -11.41 -12.21
N ASN A 145 -21.18 -10.31 -12.79
CA ASN A 145 -21.71 -9.73 -14.01
C ASN A 145 -20.90 -10.25 -15.21
N GLY A 146 -21.57 -10.87 -16.18
CA GLY A 146 -20.94 -11.38 -17.41
C GLY A 146 -20.26 -10.32 -18.28
N SER A 147 -20.47 -9.03 -18.01
CA SER A 147 -19.79 -7.93 -18.71
C SER A 147 -18.55 -7.38 -17.99
N ALA A 148 -18.13 -7.98 -16.87
CA ALA A 148 -16.98 -7.49 -16.10
C ALA A 148 -15.67 -7.58 -16.90
N ARG A 149 -14.85 -6.52 -16.84
CA ARG A 149 -13.55 -6.45 -17.54
C ARG A 149 -12.43 -6.08 -16.59
N VAL A 150 -11.33 -6.82 -16.67
CA VAL A 150 -10.06 -6.45 -16.02
C VAL A 150 -9.05 -6.18 -17.13
N ILE A 151 -8.50 -4.97 -17.17
CA ILE A 151 -7.53 -4.53 -18.17
C ILE A 151 -6.16 -4.45 -17.50
N PHE A 152 -5.15 -5.09 -18.09
CA PHE A 152 -3.76 -4.97 -17.68
C PHE A 152 -3.02 -4.08 -18.68
N THR A 153 -2.13 -3.21 -18.21
CA THR A 153 -1.40 -2.24 -19.05
C THR A 153 0.09 -2.57 -19.21
N PHE A 154 0.47 -3.82 -18.99
CA PHE A 154 1.84 -4.33 -19.05
C PHE A 154 1.85 -5.77 -19.57
#